data_AF-A0A4S4M7W0-F1
#
_entry.id   AF-A0A4S4M7W0-F1
#
_cell.length_a   1.000
_cell.length_b   1.000
_cell.length_c   1.000
_cell.angle_alpha   90.00
_cell.angle_beta   90.00
_cell.angle_gamma   90.00
#
_symmetry.space_group_name_H-M   'P 1'
#
loop_
_entity.id
_entity.type
_entity.pdbx_description
1 polymer ?
#
loop_
_entity_poly.entity_id
_entity_poly.type
_entity_poly.pdbx_seq_one_letter_code
_entity_poly.pdbx_strand_id
1 'polypeptide(L)'
;MSISHPPSASNPNQYVDGVYDSLGALLDEFGTDTPDTCEDGVMSLQDKVLDATHMSEGYIVSIKAVPTSNEINIAQLLSSEELRSRPDNHCIPVLDVLDVLPDLLDDSNTLLVMPYLRPFDDPPFEIVEEIMDFIHQTLEGLCFIHEQEVAHR
;
A
#
# COMPACT_ATOMS: atom_id res chain seq x y z
N MET A 1 41.40 -25.76 25.86
CA MET A 1 39.92 -25.76 25.74
C MET A 1 39.54 -24.71 24.73
N SER A 2 39.29 -25.14 23.49
CA SER A 2 38.96 -24.26 22.37
C SER A 2 37.46 -24.18 22.25
N ILE A 3 36.91 -22.97 22.26
CA ILE A 3 35.47 -22.72 22.23
C ILE A 3 35.05 -22.69 20.74
N SER A 4 34.25 -23.67 20.32
CA SER A 4 33.67 -23.76 18.98
C SER A 4 32.53 -22.75 18.82
N HIS A 5 32.56 -21.95 17.75
CA HIS A 5 31.46 -21.08 17.32
C HIS A 5 30.27 -21.92 16.78
N PRO A 6 29.01 -21.47 16.97
CA PRO A 6 27.85 -22.07 16.33
C PRO A 6 27.77 -21.72 14.83
N PRO A 7 27.07 -22.54 14.00
CA PRO A 7 26.94 -22.30 12.57
C PRO A 7 26.05 -21.08 12.29
N SER A 8 26.46 -20.27 11.32
CA SER A 8 25.73 -19.12 10.78
C SER A 8 24.38 -19.56 10.19
N ALA A 9 23.30 -18.90 10.61
CA ALA A 9 21.97 -19.06 10.04
C ALA A 9 21.99 -18.78 8.52
N SER A 10 21.33 -19.66 7.76
CA SER A 10 21.07 -19.49 6.33
C SER A 10 20.33 -18.18 6.07
N ASN A 11 20.81 -17.43 5.09
CA ASN A 11 20.28 -16.12 4.70
C ASN A 11 18.82 -16.25 4.22
N PRO A 12 17.83 -15.58 4.85
CA PRO A 12 16.43 -15.61 4.44
C PRO A 12 16.19 -15.04 3.02
N ASN A 13 17.19 -14.38 2.43
CA ASN A 13 17.10 -13.84 1.08
C ASN A 13 17.14 -14.90 -0.04
N GLN A 14 17.50 -16.15 0.24
CA GLN A 14 17.53 -17.19 -0.82
C GLN A 14 16.16 -17.74 -1.21
N TYR A 15 15.13 -17.56 -0.36
CA TYR A 15 13.78 -18.06 -0.66
C TYR A 15 12.97 -17.08 -1.53
N VAL A 16 13.31 -15.79 -1.48
CA VAL A 16 12.63 -14.74 -2.24
C VAL A 16 13.04 -14.77 -3.71
N ASP A 17 14.31 -15.05 -4.02
CA ASP A 17 14.83 -15.08 -5.39
C ASP A 17 14.11 -16.08 -6.32
N GLY A 18 13.70 -17.25 -5.80
CA GLY A 18 13.06 -18.29 -6.62
C GLY A 18 11.62 -17.97 -7.06
N VAL A 19 10.93 -17.07 -6.34
CA VAL A 19 9.57 -16.63 -6.68
C VAL A 19 9.61 -15.59 -7.80
N TYR A 20 10.64 -14.73 -7.80
CA TYR A 20 10.86 -13.73 -8.85
C TYR A 20 11.26 -14.36 -10.18
N ASP A 21 12.08 -15.42 -10.18
CA ASP A 21 12.43 -16.17 -11.40
C ASP A 21 11.20 -16.79 -12.08
N SER A 22 10.22 -17.25 -11.29
CA SER A 22 9.01 -17.90 -11.81
C SER A 22 7.98 -16.90 -12.36
N LEU A 23 7.95 -15.68 -11.81
CA LEU A 23 7.09 -14.58 -12.29
C LEU A 23 7.72 -13.81 -13.45
N GLY A 24 9.06 -13.67 -13.46
CA GLY A 24 9.81 -13.11 -14.60
C GLY A 24 9.61 -13.93 -15.88
N ALA A 25 9.61 -15.26 -15.75
CA ALA A 25 9.34 -16.15 -16.89
C ALA A 25 7.90 -16.03 -17.46
N LEU A 26 6.93 -15.60 -16.66
CA LEU A 26 5.53 -15.43 -17.09
C LEU A 26 5.28 -14.05 -17.73
N LEU A 27 6.13 -13.05 -17.44
CA LEU A 27 6.08 -11.71 -18.02
C LEU A 27 6.92 -11.59 -19.32
N ASP A 28 7.96 -12.42 -19.48
CA ASP A 28 8.73 -12.51 -20.73
C ASP A 28 7.90 -13.05 -21.92
N GLU A 29 6.84 -13.82 -21.68
CA GLU A 29 5.95 -14.32 -22.73
C GLU A 29 5.05 -13.20 -23.32
N PHE A 30 4.93 -12.07 -22.62
CA PHE A 30 4.19 -10.88 -23.06
C PHE A 30 5.06 -9.74 -23.61
N GLY A 31 6.38 -9.94 -23.70
CA GLY A 31 7.28 -9.04 -24.43
C GLY A 31 7.40 -7.63 -23.84
N THR A 32 7.46 -7.51 -22.51
CA THR A 32 7.80 -6.24 -21.85
C THR A 32 9.22 -6.30 -21.29
N ASP A 33 10.10 -5.48 -21.86
CA ASP A 33 11.44 -5.19 -21.30
C ASP A 33 11.34 -4.90 -19.80
N THR A 34 12.31 -5.37 -19.03
CA THR A 34 12.27 -5.25 -17.58
C THR A 34 12.34 -3.77 -17.15
N PRO A 35 11.57 -3.35 -16.11
CA PRO A 35 11.40 -1.94 -15.74
C PRO A 35 12.64 -1.25 -15.19
N ASP A 36 13.73 -2.00 -15.00
CA ASP A 36 14.97 -1.56 -14.37
C ASP A 36 15.91 -0.81 -15.32
N THR A 37 15.56 -0.69 -16.60
CA THR A 37 16.41 -0.06 -17.62
C THR A 37 15.79 1.14 -18.34
N CYS A 38 14.58 1.56 -18.00
CA CYS A 38 13.90 2.69 -18.65
C CYS A 38 13.92 3.99 -17.81
N GLU A 39 14.13 5.13 -18.48
CA GLU A 39 14.16 6.48 -17.89
C GLU A 39 12.84 6.86 -17.18
N ASP A 40 11.74 6.25 -17.61
CA ASP A 40 10.39 6.45 -17.07
C ASP A 40 10.00 5.40 -16.02
N GLY A 41 10.95 4.56 -15.58
CA GLY A 41 10.73 3.50 -14.61
C GLY A 41 10.52 4.03 -13.20
N VAL A 42 9.28 3.96 -12.68
CA VAL A 42 9.01 4.18 -11.26
C VAL A 42 9.09 2.84 -10.54
N MET A 43 10.08 2.69 -9.66
CA MET A 43 10.19 1.53 -8.78
C MET A 43 9.03 1.50 -7.77
N SER A 44 8.04 0.61 -7.98
CA SER A 44 7.18 0.17 -6.88
C SER A 44 7.88 -0.96 -6.15
N LEU A 45 8.53 -0.65 -5.03
CA LEU A 45 9.29 -1.64 -4.26
C LEU A 45 8.45 -2.50 -3.31
N GLN A 46 7.13 -2.29 -3.22
CA GLN A 46 6.28 -3.15 -2.37
C GLN A 46 4.77 -3.06 -2.61
N ASP A 47 4.24 -1.96 -3.16
CA ASP A 47 2.80 -1.74 -3.24
C ASP A 47 2.26 -1.90 -4.67
N LYS A 48 1.52 -2.99 -4.91
CA LYS A 48 0.77 -3.19 -6.15
C LYS A 48 -0.47 -2.29 -6.12
N VAL A 49 -0.30 -1.03 -6.54
CA VAL A 49 -1.37 -0.05 -6.66
C VAL A 49 -1.69 0.18 -8.13
N LEU A 50 -2.98 0.13 -8.48
CA LEU A 50 -3.51 0.39 -9.81
C LEU A 50 -4.53 1.52 -9.74
N ASP A 51 -4.64 2.33 -10.78
CA ASP A 51 -5.78 3.20 -10.96
C ASP A 51 -6.91 2.47 -11.70
N ALA A 52 -8.15 2.85 -11.44
CA ALA A 52 -9.31 2.34 -12.16
C ALA A 52 -10.40 3.41 -12.27
N THR A 53 -11.30 3.26 -13.24
CA THR A 53 -12.47 4.14 -13.36
C THR A 53 -13.69 3.43 -12.78
N HIS A 54 -14.36 4.07 -11.82
CA HIS A 54 -15.63 3.59 -11.30
C HIS A 54 -16.72 3.70 -12.39
N MET A 55 -17.24 2.56 -12.87
CA MET A 55 -18.03 2.53 -14.11
C MET A 55 -19.35 3.29 -14.06
N SER A 56 -20.01 3.37 -12.89
CA SER A 56 -21.32 4.04 -12.76
C SER A 56 -21.19 5.56 -12.61
N GLU A 57 -20.16 6.05 -11.93
CA GLU A 57 -20.00 7.47 -11.60
C GLU A 57 -18.85 8.16 -12.37
N GLY A 58 -17.97 7.39 -13.03
CA GLY A 58 -16.94 7.90 -13.93
C GLY A 58 -15.70 8.53 -13.26
N TYR A 59 -15.59 8.48 -11.93
CA TYR A 59 -14.41 8.98 -11.21
C TYR A 59 -13.29 7.93 -11.10
N ILE A 60 -12.06 8.39 -10.88
CA ILE A 60 -10.89 7.53 -10.73
C ILE A 60 -10.76 7.07 -9.28
N VAL A 61 -10.46 5.79 -9.09
CA VAL A 61 -10.14 5.16 -7.80
C VAL A 61 -8.73 4.58 -7.83
N SER A 62 -8.16 4.39 -6.65
CA SER A 62 -6.95 3.62 -6.44
C SER A 62 -7.32 2.23 -5.93
N ILE A 63 -6.70 1.18 -6.49
CA ILE A 63 -6.86 -0.21 -6.08
C ILE A 63 -5.51 -0.70 -5.57
N LYS A 64 -5.42 -0.96 -4.26
CA LYS A 64 -4.22 -1.52 -3.64
C LYS A 64 -4.43 -3.00 -3.36
N ALA A 65 -3.55 -3.85 -3.89
CA ALA A 65 -3.50 -5.25 -3.48
C ALA A 65 -2.69 -5.36 -2.18
N VAL A 66 -3.33 -5.84 -1.12
CA VAL A 66 -2.72 -6.04 0.20
C VAL A 66 -2.75 -7.52 0.56
N PRO A 67 -1.68 -8.04 1.21
CA PRO A 67 -1.74 -9.37 1.77
C PRO A 67 -2.88 -9.48 2.77
N THR A 68 -3.60 -10.61 2.75
CA THR A 68 -4.69 -10.90 3.68
C THR A 68 -4.14 -10.95 5.10
N SER A 69 -4.26 -9.82 5.79
CA SER A 69 -3.57 -9.54 7.04
C SER A 69 -4.39 -8.58 7.90
N ASN A 70 -3.87 -8.27 9.09
CA ASN A 70 -4.53 -7.33 9.99
C ASN A 70 -4.63 -5.90 9.43
N GLU A 71 -3.86 -5.55 8.38
CA GLU A 71 -3.96 -4.26 7.70
C GLU A 71 -5.38 -4.01 7.17
N ILE A 72 -6.05 -5.04 6.64
CA ILE A 72 -7.41 -4.93 6.12
C ILE A 72 -8.39 -4.60 7.24
N ASN A 73 -8.30 -5.30 8.37
CA ASN A 73 -9.16 -5.07 9.53
C ASN A 73 -8.99 -3.64 10.08
N ILE A 74 -7.74 -3.16 10.14
CA ILE A 74 -7.43 -1.79 10.57
C ILE A 74 -8.00 -0.79 9.56
N ALA A 75 -7.76 -0.98 8.27
CA ALA A 75 -8.25 -0.08 7.23
C ALA A 75 -9.79 0.01 7.22
N GLN A 76 -10.47 -1.13 7.38
CA GLN A 76 -11.94 -1.19 7.52
C GLN A 76 -12.42 -0.52 8.81
N LEU A 77 -11.75 -0.73 9.94
CA LEU A 77 -12.07 -0.08 11.21
C LEU A 77 -12.02 1.44 11.06
N LEU A 78 -10.89 1.98 10.59
CA LEU A 78 -10.68 3.41 10.41
C LEU A 78 -11.62 4.03 9.37
N SER A 79 -12.16 3.21 8.46
CA SER A 79 -13.15 3.61 7.44
C SER A 79 -14.61 3.37 7.84
N SER A 80 -14.86 2.79 9.01
CA SER A 80 -16.22 2.54 9.51
C SER A 80 -17.01 3.85 9.61
N GLU A 81 -18.33 3.79 9.44
CA GLU A 81 -19.17 4.99 9.42
C GLU A 81 -18.99 5.87 10.67
N GLU A 82 -18.87 5.23 11.84
CA GLU A 82 -18.65 5.92 13.11
C GLU A 82 -17.33 6.70 13.11
N LEU A 83 -16.23 6.04 12.76
CA LEU A 83 -14.90 6.66 12.77
C LEU A 83 -14.68 7.62 11.60
N ARG A 84 -15.24 7.33 10.44
CA ARG A 84 -15.16 8.19 9.23
C ARG A 84 -15.88 9.52 9.43
N SER A 85 -16.91 9.56 10.26
CA SER A 85 -17.64 10.79 10.58
C SER A 85 -16.87 11.74 11.51
N ARG A 86 -15.77 11.27 12.12
CA ARG A 86 -14.97 12.07 13.03
C ARG A 86 -14.11 13.08 12.25
N PRO A 87 -14.13 14.37 12.62
CA PRO A 87 -13.41 15.42 11.90
C PRO A 87 -11.89 15.33 12.02
N ASP A 88 -11.38 14.63 13.03
CA ASP A 88 -9.96 14.40 13.30
C ASP A 88 -9.42 13.10 12.67
N ASN A 89 -10.29 12.33 12.01
CA ASN A 89 -9.89 11.17 11.22
C ASN A 89 -9.46 11.60 9.81
N HIS A 90 -8.16 11.82 9.65
CA HIS A 90 -7.54 12.15 8.36
C HIS A 90 -7.11 10.90 7.56
N CYS A 91 -7.55 9.71 7.94
CA CYS A 91 -7.24 8.49 7.19
C CYS A 91 -8.00 8.43 5.87
N ILE A 92 -7.34 7.87 4.86
CA ILE A 92 -7.96 7.61 3.56
C ILE A 92 -9.03 6.52 3.74
N PRO A 93 -10.29 6.76 3.34
CA PRO A 93 -11.34 5.78 3.51
C PRO A 93 -11.20 4.64 2.49
N VAL A 94 -11.47 3.42 2.94
CA VAL A 94 -11.74 2.28 2.07
C VAL A 94 -13.18 2.40 1.55
N LEU A 95 -13.32 2.49 0.23
CA LEU A 95 -14.60 2.58 -0.47
C LEU A 95 -15.23 1.21 -0.68
N ASP A 96 -14.40 0.21 -0.99
CA ASP A 96 -14.83 -1.17 -1.22
C ASP A 96 -13.67 -2.14 -0.95
N VAL A 97 -14.02 -3.40 -0.66
CA VAL A 97 -13.07 -4.49 -0.45
C VAL A 97 -13.46 -5.65 -1.35
N LEU A 98 -12.58 -5.97 -2.30
CA LEU A 98 -12.80 -7.06 -3.24
C LEU A 98 -11.92 -8.23 -2.83
N ASP A 99 -12.57 -9.29 -2.35
CA ASP A 99 -11.92 -10.58 -2.18
C ASP A 99 -11.52 -11.09 -3.56
N VAL A 100 -10.23 -11.37 -3.76
CA VAL A 100 -9.78 -11.90 -5.04
C VAL A 100 -10.36 -13.31 -5.20
N LEU A 101 -10.98 -13.56 -6.35
CA LEU A 101 -11.44 -14.90 -6.70
C LEU A 101 -10.23 -15.86 -6.70
N PRO A 102 -10.32 -17.04 -6.04
CA PRO A 102 -9.22 -17.99 -5.87
C PRO A 102 -8.47 -18.40 -7.15
N ASP A 103 -9.10 -18.20 -8.30
CA ASP A 103 -8.61 -18.71 -9.59
C ASP A 103 -7.68 -17.72 -10.33
N LEU A 104 -7.53 -16.46 -9.87
CA LEU A 104 -6.85 -15.39 -10.63
C LEU A 104 -5.65 -14.74 -9.92
N LEU A 105 -5.60 -14.74 -8.59
CA LEU A 105 -4.41 -14.39 -7.80
C LEU A 105 -4.30 -15.40 -6.66
N ASP A 106 -3.08 -15.69 -6.23
CA ASP A 106 -2.82 -16.48 -5.01
C ASP A 106 -3.75 -16.01 -3.88
N ASP A 107 -4.37 -16.96 -3.15
CA ASP A 107 -5.39 -16.77 -2.08
C ASP A 107 -4.94 -15.83 -0.94
N SER A 108 -3.75 -15.27 -1.06
CA SER A 108 -3.02 -14.47 -0.09
C SER A 108 -3.26 -12.97 -0.20
N ASN A 109 -4.04 -12.46 -1.17
CA ASN A 109 -4.26 -11.02 -1.35
C ASN A 109 -5.73 -10.60 -1.43
N THR A 110 -6.01 -9.42 -0.89
CA THR A 110 -7.30 -8.71 -0.97
C THR A 110 -7.08 -7.38 -1.68
N LEU A 111 -8.07 -6.90 -2.46
CA LEU A 111 -7.99 -5.59 -3.10
C LEU A 111 -8.78 -4.56 -2.29
N LEU A 112 -8.11 -3.49 -1.89
CA LEU A 112 -8.74 -2.32 -1.28
C LEU A 112 -8.97 -1.25 -2.35
N VAL A 113 -10.23 -0.84 -2.52
CA VAL A 113 -10.61 0.28 -3.36
C VAL A 113 -10.64 1.55 -2.51
N MET A 114 -9.91 2.57 -2.92
CA MET A 114 -9.71 3.83 -2.19
C MET A 114 -9.85 5.03 -3.12
N PRO A 115 -10.07 6.25 -2.61
CA PRO A 115 -9.98 7.46 -3.42
C PRO A 115 -8.62 7.55 -4.13
N TYR A 116 -8.64 8.00 -5.39
CA TYR A 116 -7.41 8.33 -6.10
C TYR A 116 -6.89 9.69 -5.62
N LEU A 117 -5.72 9.69 -4.99
CA LEU A 117 -5.13 10.89 -4.41
C LEU A 117 -3.98 11.41 -5.26
N ARG A 118 -3.77 12.72 -5.18
CA ARG A 118 -2.59 13.38 -5.74
C ARG A 118 -1.46 13.40 -4.71
N PRO A 119 -0.19 13.53 -5.15
CA PRO A 119 0.92 13.83 -4.24
C PRO A 119 0.59 15.04 -3.36
N PHE A 120 1.01 15.00 -2.09
CA PHE A 120 0.69 16.04 -1.11
C PHE A 120 1.35 17.39 -1.44
N ASP A 121 2.38 17.39 -2.28
CA ASP A 121 3.16 18.53 -2.74
C ASP A 121 2.87 18.89 -4.21
N ASP A 122 1.76 18.42 -4.78
CA ASP A 122 1.29 18.81 -6.11
C ASP A 122 -0.14 19.43 -6.08
N PRO A 123 -0.26 20.77 -6.23
CA PRO A 123 0.81 21.74 -6.49
C PRO A 123 1.73 21.96 -5.27
N PRO A 124 2.95 22.50 -5.47
CA PRO A 124 3.86 22.77 -4.37
C PRO A 124 3.27 23.82 -3.42
N PHE A 125 3.62 23.72 -2.13
CA PHE A 125 3.26 24.72 -1.13
C PHE A 125 3.81 26.11 -1.54
N GLU A 126 2.94 27.12 -1.56
CA GLU A 126 3.28 28.49 -1.93
C GLU A 126 3.47 29.39 -0.70
N ILE A 127 2.77 29.09 0.40
CA ILE A 127 2.80 29.88 1.63
C ILE A 127 3.02 29.03 2.88
N VAL A 128 3.54 29.66 3.94
CA VAL A 128 3.87 28.98 5.20
C VAL A 128 2.61 28.40 5.86
N GLU A 129 1.48 29.07 5.71
CA GLU A 129 0.19 28.65 6.25
C GLU A 129 -0.22 27.27 5.71
N GLU A 130 0.00 26.99 4.43
CA GLU A 130 -0.33 25.68 3.82
C GLU A 130 0.52 24.54 4.41
N ILE A 131 1.81 24.82 4.67
CA ILE A 131 2.72 23.86 5.31
C ILE A 131 2.28 23.61 6.75
N MET A 132 1.91 24.67 7.47
CA MET A 132 1.43 24.55 8.84
C MET A 132 0.11 23.76 8.90
N ASP A 133 -0.80 23.96 7.95
CA ASP A 133 -2.04 23.22 7.83
C ASP A 133 -1.79 21.73 7.52
N PHE A 134 -0.85 21.41 6.63
CA PHE A 134 -0.43 20.03 6.35
C PHE A 134 0.14 19.34 7.59
N ILE A 135 1.03 20.02 8.33
CA ILE A 135 1.61 19.49 9.57
C ILE A 135 0.52 19.26 10.61
N HIS A 136 -0.41 20.23 10.76
CA HIS A 136 -1.50 20.12 11.73
C HIS A 136 -2.41 18.93 11.42
N GLN A 137 -2.88 18.79 10.18
CA GLN A 137 -3.71 17.66 9.75
C GLN A 137 -3.00 16.31 9.95
N THR A 138 -1.71 16.25 9.61
CA THR A 138 -0.90 15.04 9.80
C THR A 138 -0.81 14.64 11.27
N LEU A 139 -0.53 15.61 12.16
CA LEU A 139 -0.42 15.35 13.59
C LEU A 139 -1.77 15.02 14.23
N GLU A 140 -2.85 15.68 13.82
CA GLU A 140 -4.21 15.37 14.26
C GLU A 140 -4.60 13.94 13.86
N GLY A 141 -4.31 13.55 12.61
CA GLY A 141 -4.54 12.19 12.13
C GLY A 141 -3.71 11.14 12.88
N LEU A 142 -2.45 11.43 13.19
CA LEU A 142 -1.61 10.55 14.01
C LEU A 142 -2.15 10.40 15.43
N CYS A 143 -2.60 11.48 16.05
CA CYS A 143 -3.26 11.43 17.35
C CYS A 143 -4.51 10.55 17.29
N PHE A 144 -5.35 10.74 16.27
CA PHE A 144 -6.55 9.93 16.06
C PHE A 144 -6.23 8.43 15.91
N ILE A 145 -5.26 8.05 15.07
CA ILE A 145 -4.88 6.64 14.87
C ILE A 145 -4.39 6.03 16.19
N HIS A 146 -3.62 6.78 17.00
CA HIS A 146 -3.19 6.34 18.32
C HIS A 146 -4.34 6.19 19.33
N GLU A 147 -5.41 7.01 19.24
CA GLU A 147 -6.63 6.81 20.04
C GLU A 147 -7.31 5.47 19.73
N GLN A 148 -7.15 4.95 18.51
CA GLN A 148 -7.68 3.66 18.08
C GLN A 148 -6.73 2.49 18.38
N GLU A 149 -5.68 2.70 19.20
CA GLU A 149 -4.63 1.71 19.52
C GLU A 149 -3.87 1.18 18.30
N VAL A 150 -3.87 1.93 17.20
CA VAL A 150 -3.13 1.60 15.97
C VAL A 150 -1.86 2.44 15.96
N ALA A 151 -0.75 1.85 15.48
CA ALA A 151 0.50 2.56 15.24
C ALA A 151 0.82 2.54 13.75
N HIS A 152 1.04 3.71 13.17
CA HIS A 152 1.63 3.81 11.84
C HIS A 152 3.11 3.38 11.91
N ARG A 153 3.57 2.53 10.98
CA ARG A 153 4.95 2.04 10.94
C ARG A 153 5.65 2.44 9.65
#